data_AF-A0A963AHY7-F1
#
_entry.id   AF-A0A963AHY7-F1
#
_cell.length_a   1.000
_cell.length_b   1.000
_cell.length_c   1.000
_cell.angle_alpha   90.00
_cell.angle_beta   90.00
_cell.angle_gamma   90.00
#
_symmetry.space_group_name_H-M   'P 1'
#
loop_
_entity.id
_entity.type
_entity.pdbx_description
1 polymer ?
#
loop_
_entity_poly.entity_id
_entity_poly.type
_entity_poly.pdbx_seq_one_letter_code
_entity_poly.pdbx_strand_id
1 'polypeptide(L)' 'RGHHCNVMMHIMGYFKGDLAPDDKLGLRQLFDAYKALLVPLSTPIALLSHHLRRHPKEYLARQHYLTPYPHTLALRAVV' A
#
# COMPACT_ATOMS: atom_id res chain seq x y z
N ARG A 1 3.83 -6.26 13.35
CA ARG A 1 3.69 -4.93 12.68
C ARG A 1 4.99 -4.43 12.05
N GLY A 2 6.15 -4.53 12.72
CA GLY A 2 7.44 -4.06 12.17
C GLY A 2 7.77 -4.59 10.76
N HIS A 3 7.59 -5.89 10.52
CA HIS A 3 7.79 -6.48 9.18
C HIS A 3 6.90 -5.84 8.11
N HIS A 4 5.62 -5.63 8.38
CA HIS A 4 4.71 -4.94 7.47
C HIS A 4 5.15 -3.49 7.21
N CYS A 5 5.54 -2.74 8.24
CA CYS A 5 6.04 -1.37 8.06
C CYS A 5 7.30 -1.35 7.19
N ASN A 6 8.23 -2.29 7.39
CA ASN A 6 9.44 -2.40 6.57
C ASN A 6 9.11 -2.71 5.10
N VAL A 7 8.18 -3.64 4.86
CA VAL A 7 7.71 -3.97 3.51
C VAL A 7 7.04 -2.76 2.85
N MET A 8 6.15 -2.07 3.58
CA MET A 8 5.45 -0.88 3.06
C MET A 8 6.42 0.28 2.76
N MET A 9 7.43 0.49 3.62
CA MET A 9 8.50 1.46 3.38
C MET A 9 9.35 1.10 2.15
N HIS A 10 9.69 -0.18 1.98
CA HIS A 10 10.40 -0.66 0.80
C HIS A 10 9.59 -0.44 -0.48
N ILE A 11 8.29 -0.77 -0.45
CA ILE A 11 7.36 -0.53 -1.55
C ILE A 11 7.27 0.96 -1.88
N MET A 12 7.14 1.83 -0.87
CA MET A 12 7.13 3.29 -1.06
C MET A 12 8.39 3.79 -1.78
N GLY A 13 9.54 3.15 -1.54
CA GLY A 13 10.80 3.43 -2.23
C GLY A 13 10.73 3.32 -3.75
N TYR A 14 9.92 2.40 -4.30
CA TYR A 14 9.74 2.27 -5.76
C TYR A 14 9.03 3.48 -6.40
N PHE A 15 8.33 4.28 -5.59
CA PHE A 15 7.63 5.47 -6.04
C PHE A 15 8.37 6.77 -5.72
N LYS A 16 9.68 6.70 -5.41
CA LYS A 16 10.49 7.86 -5.04
C LYS A 16 10.46 8.98 -6.10
N GLY A 17 10.39 8.65 -7.38
CA GLY A 17 10.30 9.63 -8.46
C GLY A 17 8.87 10.00 -8.86
N ASP A 18 7.87 9.25 -8.42
CA ASP A 18 6.50 9.35 -8.91
C ASP A 18 5.57 10.13 -7.95
N LEU A 19 5.87 10.11 -6.64
CA LEU A 19 5.05 10.75 -5.63
C LEU A 19 5.59 12.12 -5.22
N ALA A 20 4.68 13.06 -5.05
CA ALA A 20 4.97 14.35 -4.46
C ALA A 20 5.50 14.16 -3.02
N PRO A 21 6.28 15.11 -2.48
CA PRO A 21 6.75 15.06 -1.10
C PRO A 21 5.59 14.89 -0.09
N ASP A 22 4.47 15.56 -0.33
CA ASP A 22 3.29 15.50 0.55
C ASP A 22 2.62 14.12 0.54
N ASP A 23 2.54 13.46 -0.62
CA ASP A 23 2.01 12.10 -0.73
C ASP A 23 2.88 11.09 0.05
N LYS A 24 4.21 11.26 -0.02
CA LYS A 24 5.16 10.43 0.74
C LYS A 24 5.03 10.66 2.24
N LEU A 25 4.80 11.91 2.65
CA LEU A 25 4.55 12.24 4.05
C LEU A 25 3.24 11.60 4.53
N GLY A 26 2.17 11.68 3.75
CA GLY A 26 0.90 11.04 4.05
C GLY A 26 1.01 9.53 4.20
N LEU A 27 1.73 8.85 3.29
CA LEU A 27 2.02 7.42 3.41
C LEU A 27 2.79 7.10 4.69
N ARG A 28 3.79 7.91 5.04
CA ARG A 28 4.58 7.69 6.24
C ARG A 28 3.74 7.82 7.51
N GLN A 29 2.93 8.87 7.60
CA GLN A 29 1.98 9.06 8.70
C GLN A 29 0.99 7.90 8.80
N LEU A 30 0.51 7.39 7.66
CA LEU A 30 -0.39 6.25 7.62
C LEU A 30 0.29 4.95 8.11
N PHE A 31 1.57 4.74 7.78
CA PHE A 31 2.33 3.59 8.30
C PHE A 31 2.56 3.68 9.80
N ASP A 32 2.79 4.88 10.32
CA ASP A 32 2.93 5.13 11.76
C ASP A 32 1.58 4.92 12.48
N ALA A 33 0.47 5.39 11.91
CA ALA A 33 -0.88 5.12 12.41
C ALA A 33 -1.19 3.61 12.45
N TYR A 34 -0.83 2.87 11.41
CA TYR A 34 -0.95 1.40 11.39
C TYR A 34 -0.08 0.75 12.48
N LYS A 35 1.17 1.20 12.63
CA LYS A 35 2.08 0.69 13.67
C LYS A 35 1.51 0.92 15.08
N ALA A 36 0.79 2.02 15.27
CA ALA A 36 0.07 2.39 16.49
C ALA A 36 -1.33 1.74 16.62
N LEU A 37 -1.75 0.87 15.69
CA LEU A 37 -3.08 0.23 15.67
C LEU A 37 -4.28 1.18 15.52
N LEU A 38 -4.04 2.40 15.06
CA LEU A 38 -5.10 3.39 14.82
C LEU A 38 -5.88 3.10 13.52
N VAL A 39 -5.26 2.38 12.59
CA VAL A 39 -5.87 1.95 11.33
C VAL A 39 -5.52 0.48 11.04
N PRO A 40 -6.39 -0.25 10.32
CA PRO A 40 -6.09 -1.62 9.89
C PRO A 40 -5.02 -1.63 8.78
N LEU A 41 -4.38 -2.79 8.58
CA LEU A 41 -3.39 -3.00 7.51
C LEU A 41 -3.98 -2.82 6.10
N SER A 42 -5.28 -3.06 5.94
CA SER A 42 -5.96 -2.89 4.65
C SER A 42 -5.88 -1.45 4.12
N THR A 43 -5.88 -0.45 5.00
CA THR A 43 -5.82 0.97 4.62
C THR A 43 -4.51 1.34 3.90
N PRO A 44 -3.31 1.12 4.47
CA PRO A 44 -2.06 1.41 3.77
C PRO A 44 -1.85 0.51 2.55
N ILE A 45 -2.30 -0.75 2.57
CA ILE A 45 -2.23 -1.62 1.38
C ILE A 45 -3.07 -1.03 0.24
N ALA A 46 -4.31 -0.62 0.51
CA ALA A 46 -5.20 -0.06 -0.52
C ALA A 46 -4.60 1.21 -1.15
N LEU A 47 -3.97 2.08 -0.36
CA LEU A 47 -3.33 3.30 -0.86
C LEU A 47 -2.07 3.00 -1.68
N LEU A 48 -1.24 2.05 -1.25
CA LEU A 48 -0.09 1.60 -2.05
C LEU A 48 -0.54 0.96 -3.38
N SER A 49 -1.61 0.16 -3.36
CA SER A 49 -2.18 -0.41 -4.59
C SER A 49 -2.78 0.65 -5.50
N HIS A 50 -3.33 1.74 -4.95
CA HIS A 50 -3.76 2.90 -5.74
C HIS A 50 -2.58 3.55 -6.48
N HIS A 51 -1.47 3.80 -5.78
CA HIS A 51 -0.26 4.34 -6.42
C HIS A 51 0.32 3.39 -7.46
N LEU A 52 0.29 2.07 -7.21
CA LEU A 52 0.72 1.07 -8.20
C LEU A 52 -0.13 1.10 -9.47
N ARG A 53 -1.45 1.33 -9.37
CA ARG A 53 -2.32 1.48 -10.56
C ARG A 53 -2.02 2.73 -11.38
N ARG A 54 -1.65 3.84 -10.72
CA ARG A 54 -1.30 5.10 -11.40
C ARG A 54 0.13 5.10 -11.96
N HIS A 55 1.03 4.42 -11.27
CA HIS A 55 2.45 4.32 -11.61
C HIS A 55 2.86 2.85 -11.66
N PRO A 56 2.50 2.13 -12.73
CA PRO A 56 2.73 0.70 -12.82
C PRO A 56 4.23 0.38 -12.70
N LYS A 57 4.56 -0.51 -11.77
CA LYS A 57 5.90 -1.06 -11.56
C LYS A 57 5.83 -2.58 -11.74
N GLU A 58 6.45 -3.10 -12.80
CA GLU A 58 6.38 -4.53 -13.14
C GLU A 58 6.80 -5.45 -11.99
N TYR A 59 7.86 -5.05 -11.26
CA TYR A 59 8.33 -5.82 -10.11
C TYR A 59 7.28 -5.91 -8.99
N LEU A 60 6.59 -4.80 -8.69
CA LEU A 60 5.57 -4.76 -7.63
C LEU A 60 4.26 -5.42 -8.06
N ALA A 61 3.91 -5.37 -9.34
CA ALA A 61 2.71 -6.01 -9.88
C ALA A 61 2.73 -7.55 -9.70
N ARG A 62 3.92 -8.15 -9.57
CA ARG A 62 4.09 -9.58 -9.30
C ARG A 62 4.02 -9.94 -7.81
N GLN A 63 3.91 -8.95 -6.92
CA GLN A 63 3.94 -9.17 -5.47
C GLN A 63 2.53 -9.44 -4.92
N HIS A 64 2.35 -10.58 -4.26
CA HIS A 64 1.11 -10.93 -3.56
C HIS A 64 0.76 -9.97 -2.41
N TYR A 65 1.74 -9.24 -1.87
CA TYR A 65 1.53 -8.32 -0.74
C TYR A 65 0.56 -7.16 -1.06
N LEU A 66 0.60 -6.62 -2.28
CA LEU A 66 -0.26 -5.50 -2.71
C LEU A 66 -1.54 -5.96 -3.39
N THR A 67 -1.61 -7.25 -3.73
CA THR A 67 -2.75 -7.86 -4.39
C THR A 67 -3.00 -9.24 -3.76
N PRO A 68 -3.34 -9.29 -2.46
CA PRO A 68 -3.49 -10.58 -1.76
C PRO A 68 -4.65 -11.39 -2.31
N TYR A 69 -5.64 -10.73 -2.90
CA TYR A 69 -6.77 -11.36 -3.59
C TYR A 69 -6.84 -10.81 -5.03
N PRO A 70 -6.90 -11.68 -6.05
CA PRO A 70 -7.20 -11.23 -7.40
C PRO A 70 -8.56 -10.53 -7.40
N HIS A 71 -8.73 -9.46 -8.17
CA HIS A 71 -9.97 -8.67 -8.24
C HIS A 71 -11.22 -9.54 -8.54
N THR A 72 -11.03 -10.73 -9.09
CA THR A 72 -12.08 -11.75 -9.33
C THR A 72 -12.65 -12.37 -8.05
N LEU A 73 -12.00 -12.21 -6.89
CA LEU A 73 -12.42 -12.72 -5.58
C LEU A 73 -12.88 -11.61 -4.62
N ALA A 74 -13.01 -10.37 -5.09
CA ALA A 74 -13.63 -9.32 -4.29
C ALA A 74 -15.09 -9.73 -4.05
N LEU A 75 -15.39 -10.23 -2.85
CA LEU A 75 -16.75 -10.40 -2.37
C LEU A 75 -17.43 -9.04 -2.57
N ARG A 76 -18.37 -8.98 -3.52
CA ARG A 76 -19.27 -7.84 -3.59
C ARG A 76 -20.00 -7.84 -2.25
N ALA A 77 -19.64 -6.92 -1.37
CA ALA A 77 -20.49 -6.61 -0.23
C ALA A 77 -21.76 -6.00 -0.81
N VAL A 78 -22.70 -6.87 -1.18
CA VAL A 78 -24.11 -6.53 -1.22
C VAL A 78 -24.58 -6.79 0.20
N VAL A 79 -24.69 -5.73 0.99
CA VAL A 79 -25.77 -5.36 1.91
C VAL A 79 -25.35 -4.01 2.52
#